data_AF-A0A7D5KL70-F1
#
_entry.id   AF-A0A7D5KL70-F1
#
_cell.length_a   1.000
_cell.length_b   1.000
_cell.length_c   1.000
_cell.angle_alpha   90.00
_cell.angle_beta   90.00
_cell.angle_gamma   90.00
#
_symmetry.space_group_name_H-M   'P 1'
#
loop_
_entity.id
_entity.type
_entity.pdbx_description
1 polymer ?
#
loop_
_entity_poly.entity_id
_entity_poly.type
_entity_poly.pdbx_seq_one_letter_code
_entity_poly.pdbx_strand_id
1 'polypeptide(L)'
;MLRDEEFVTDRTYDVEGGSAGTILGLLALNERYGSEDLVAFASERGDYLLKNRTESESGYRVWTTLKDCPPLAGFLHGISGIAYSLVRLYNTTGDDRYLDAATEALEYEAHVFSETASNWPDLRPWTNSEFADGWSHGRTGIGLSRLGMSRYVSNELIERDLVRSRDTEASHELFPVDSVANGNCGRIEFLLETETEKDGTASNAHRLLGKVID
;
A
#
# COMPACT_ATOMS: atom_id res chain seq x y z
N MET A 1 -11.81 -24.24 -10.75
CA MET A 1 -10.63 -23.91 -11.57
C MET A 1 -10.87 -22.51 -12.12
N LEU A 2 -10.41 -21.47 -11.39
CA LEU A 2 -10.54 -20.05 -11.76
C LEU A 2 -9.49 -19.69 -12.84
N ARG A 3 -9.48 -20.41 -13.95
CA ARG A 3 -8.52 -20.17 -15.04
C ARG A 3 -9.27 -19.66 -16.25
N ASP A 4 -9.67 -18.39 -16.19
CA ASP A 4 -10.08 -17.64 -17.38
C ASP A 4 -8.86 -16.93 -17.98
N GLU A 5 -8.89 -16.80 -19.31
CA GLU A 5 -7.84 -16.24 -20.17
C GLU A 5 -7.50 -14.78 -19.84
N GLU A 6 -8.33 -14.07 -19.05
CA GLU A 6 -8.10 -12.68 -18.62
C GLU A 6 -6.88 -12.51 -17.69
N PHE A 7 -6.47 -13.54 -16.93
CA PHE A 7 -5.29 -13.45 -16.04
C PHE A 7 -3.95 -13.56 -16.77
N VAL A 8 -3.95 -13.83 -18.08
CA VAL A 8 -2.75 -14.06 -18.89
C VAL A 8 -2.06 -12.74 -19.28
N THR A 9 -2.72 -11.58 -19.12
CA THR A 9 -2.17 -10.29 -19.52
C THR A 9 -2.35 -9.19 -18.47
N ASP A 10 -2.06 -9.47 -17.20
CA ASP A 10 -1.94 -8.39 -16.22
C ASP A 10 -0.76 -7.48 -16.61
N ARG A 11 -1.06 -6.20 -16.83
CA ARG A 11 -0.12 -5.13 -17.15
C ARG A 11 -0.15 -3.99 -16.12
N THR A 12 -1.01 -4.08 -15.10
CA THR A 12 -1.11 -3.05 -14.06
C THR A 12 -0.38 -3.48 -12.80
N TYR A 13 -0.34 -4.78 -12.49
CA TYR A 13 0.32 -5.39 -11.32
C TYR A 13 -0.24 -4.99 -9.95
N ASP A 14 -1.08 -3.97 -9.93
CA ASP A 14 -1.48 -3.20 -8.78
C ASP A 14 -2.66 -3.81 -8.00
N VAL A 15 -3.13 -3.09 -6.98
CA VAL A 15 -4.24 -3.55 -6.13
C VAL A 15 -5.60 -3.33 -6.77
N GLU A 16 -5.74 -2.31 -7.62
CA GLU A 16 -7.04 -1.98 -8.23
C GLU A 16 -7.47 -3.01 -9.29
N GLY A 17 -6.57 -3.34 -10.22
CA GLY A 17 -6.89 -4.22 -11.35
C GLY A 17 -5.93 -5.37 -11.57
N GLY A 18 -4.84 -5.46 -10.77
CA GLY A 18 -3.73 -6.33 -11.04
C GLY A 18 -3.55 -7.53 -10.11
N SER A 19 -2.39 -8.15 -10.25
CA SER A 19 -1.99 -9.34 -9.49
C SER A 19 -1.89 -9.09 -7.98
N ALA A 20 -1.49 -7.90 -7.53
CA ALA A 20 -1.43 -7.60 -6.10
C ALA A 20 -2.83 -7.66 -5.44
N GLY A 21 -3.85 -7.09 -6.09
CA GLY A 21 -5.24 -7.18 -5.62
C GLY A 21 -5.75 -8.63 -5.61
N THR A 22 -5.40 -9.38 -6.65
CA THR A 22 -5.75 -10.81 -6.76
C THR A 22 -5.12 -11.62 -5.61
N ILE A 23 -3.85 -11.40 -5.30
CA ILE A 23 -3.16 -12.06 -4.16
C ILE A 23 -3.90 -11.75 -2.86
N LEU A 24 -4.20 -10.48 -2.58
CA LEU A 24 -4.89 -10.07 -1.35
C LEU A 24 -6.26 -10.74 -1.22
N GLY A 25 -7.04 -10.79 -2.32
CA GLY A 25 -8.33 -11.47 -2.34
C GLY A 25 -8.23 -12.98 -2.11
N LEU A 26 -7.29 -13.65 -2.77
CA LEU A 26 -7.06 -15.09 -2.62
C LEU A 26 -6.61 -15.45 -1.20
N LEU A 27 -5.71 -14.66 -0.61
CA LEU A 27 -5.24 -14.88 0.77
C LEU A 27 -6.37 -14.66 1.79
N ALA A 28 -7.21 -13.63 1.60
CA ALA A 28 -8.38 -13.42 2.45
C ALA A 28 -9.40 -14.58 2.36
N LEU A 29 -9.61 -15.15 1.17
CA LEU A 29 -10.43 -16.36 1.01
C LEU A 29 -9.76 -17.56 1.68
N ASN A 30 -8.45 -17.72 1.55
CA ASN A 30 -7.71 -18.79 2.19
C ASN A 30 -7.80 -18.74 3.72
N GLU A 31 -7.73 -17.56 4.33
CA GLU A 31 -7.90 -17.39 5.79
C GLU A 31 -9.25 -17.92 6.29
N ARG A 32 -10.29 -17.87 5.45
CA ARG A 32 -11.63 -18.38 5.78
C ARG A 32 -11.81 -19.87 5.51
N TYR A 33 -11.19 -20.39 4.45
CA TYR A 33 -11.51 -21.73 3.93
C TYR A 33 -10.35 -22.74 3.99
N GLY A 34 -9.11 -22.29 4.23
CA GLY A 34 -7.92 -23.14 4.37
C GLY A 34 -7.63 -24.00 3.14
N SER A 35 -7.52 -23.38 1.96
CA SER A 35 -7.36 -24.08 0.68
C SER A 35 -5.96 -23.89 0.09
N GLU A 36 -5.21 -24.99 -0.01
CA GLU A 36 -3.89 -25.00 -0.64
C GLU A 36 -3.93 -24.54 -2.11
N ASP A 37 -5.02 -24.81 -2.84
CA ASP A 37 -5.22 -24.34 -4.21
C ASP A 37 -5.26 -22.79 -4.29
N LEU A 38 -5.85 -22.12 -3.29
CA LEU A 38 -5.86 -20.66 -3.22
C LEU A 38 -4.47 -20.11 -2.97
N VAL A 39 -3.69 -20.75 -2.09
CA VAL A 39 -2.30 -20.36 -1.81
C VAL A 39 -1.42 -20.60 -3.03
N ALA A 40 -1.59 -21.73 -3.73
CA ALA A 40 -0.87 -22.03 -4.96
C ALA A 40 -1.15 -20.96 -6.03
N PHE A 41 -2.42 -20.57 -6.20
CA PHE A 41 -2.76 -19.55 -7.19
C PHE A 41 -2.25 -18.15 -6.80
N ALA A 42 -2.30 -17.80 -5.51
CA ALA A 42 -1.68 -16.56 -5.01
C ALA A 42 -0.16 -16.56 -5.24
N SER A 43 0.50 -17.71 -5.06
CA SER A 43 1.92 -17.89 -5.32
C SER A 43 2.26 -17.71 -6.80
N GLU A 44 1.45 -18.26 -7.71
CA GLU A 44 1.62 -18.01 -9.16
C GLU A 44 1.54 -16.53 -9.52
N ARG A 45 0.64 -15.77 -8.86
CA ARG A 45 0.56 -14.31 -9.02
C ARG A 45 1.76 -13.58 -8.41
N GLY A 46 2.25 -14.05 -7.26
CA GLY A 46 3.47 -13.54 -6.64
C GLY A 46 4.69 -13.72 -7.55
N ASP A 47 4.91 -14.93 -8.07
CA ASP A 47 5.99 -15.22 -9.03
C ASP A 47 5.86 -14.36 -10.30
N TYR A 48 4.64 -14.12 -10.76
CA TYR A 48 4.38 -13.19 -11.87
C TYR A 48 4.81 -11.77 -11.54
N LEU A 49 4.50 -11.25 -10.35
CA LEU A 49 4.99 -9.94 -9.90
C LEU A 49 6.52 -9.90 -9.86
N LEU A 50 7.17 -10.90 -9.26
CA LEU A 50 8.63 -10.96 -9.15
C LEU A 50 9.33 -10.92 -10.52
N LYS A 51 8.76 -11.62 -11.51
CA LYS A 51 9.28 -11.71 -12.89
C LYS A 51 9.14 -10.39 -13.66
N ASN A 52 8.11 -9.59 -13.37
CA ASN A 52 7.78 -8.39 -14.13
C ASN A 52 8.24 -7.08 -13.47
N ARG A 53 9.17 -7.17 -12.50
CA ARG A 53 9.85 -5.98 -11.99
C ARG A 53 10.72 -5.35 -13.08
N THR A 54 10.72 -4.03 -13.14
CA THR A 54 11.52 -3.20 -14.04
C THR A 54 12.43 -2.31 -13.22
N GLU A 55 13.65 -2.09 -13.70
CA GLU A 55 14.58 -1.14 -13.09
C GLU A 55 14.06 0.29 -13.27
N SER A 56 13.91 1.01 -12.16
CA SER A 56 13.58 2.44 -12.13
C SER A 56 14.80 3.30 -12.43
N GLU A 57 14.62 4.60 -12.67
CA GLU A 57 15.73 5.53 -12.90
C GLU A 57 16.73 5.59 -11.72
N SER A 58 16.29 5.27 -10.51
CA SER A 58 17.11 5.21 -9.30
C SER A 58 17.78 3.84 -9.07
N GLY A 59 17.59 2.88 -9.98
CA GLY A 59 18.23 1.55 -9.96
C GLY A 59 17.48 0.48 -9.16
N TYR A 60 16.39 0.83 -8.47
CA TYR A 60 15.55 -0.15 -7.77
C TYR A 60 14.64 -0.90 -8.74
N ARG A 61 14.45 -2.21 -8.54
CA ARG A 61 13.53 -3.01 -9.35
C ARG A 61 12.13 -2.98 -8.74
N VAL A 62 11.23 -2.27 -9.40
CA VAL A 62 9.84 -2.04 -8.97
C VAL A 62 8.88 -2.21 -10.15
N TRP A 63 7.61 -1.88 -9.99
CA TRP A 63 6.59 -2.07 -11.03
C TRP A 63 6.14 -0.75 -11.63
N THR A 64 6.05 -0.71 -12.95
CA THR A 64 5.35 0.35 -13.67
C THR A 64 3.89 -0.04 -13.80
N THR A 65 3.02 0.55 -13.00
CA THR A 65 1.61 0.17 -12.87
C THR A 65 0.69 0.93 -13.82
N LEU A 66 1.06 2.16 -14.17
CA LEU A 66 0.41 2.98 -15.18
C LEU A 66 1.34 3.20 -16.37
N LYS A 67 0.79 3.05 -17.57
CA LYS A 67 1.53 3.27 -18.81
C LYS A 67 2.00 4.72 -18.90
N ASP A 68 3.23 4.92 -19.37
CA ASP A 68 3.84 6.23 -19.60
C ASP A 68 3.97 7.07 -18.31
N CYS A 69 3.93 6.43 -17.14
CA CYS A 69 4.19 7.03 -15.83
C CYS A 69 5.42 6.39 -15.16
N PRO A 70 6.18 7.14 -14.35
CA PRO A 70 7.14 6.56 -13.42
C PRO A 70 6.44 5.61 -12.43
N PRO A 71 7.18 4.69 -11.79
CA PRO A 71 6.63 3.84 -10.73
C PRO A 71 6.04 4.68 -9.58
N LEU A 72 4.76 4.47 -9.27
CA LEU A 72 4.03 5.31 -8.33
C LEU A 72 4.24 4.84 -6.87
N ALA A 73 4.31 5.79 -5.94
CA ALA A 73 4.12 5.50 -4.52
C ALA A 73 2.61 5.40 -4.19
N GLY A 74 2.26 4.81 -3.05
CA GLY A 74 0.87 4.71 -2.60
C GLY A 74 0.23 3.33 -2.77
N PHE A 75 -1.04 3.19 -2.38
CA PHE A 75 -1.64 1.87 -2.18
C PHE A 75 -2.28 1.27 -3.43
N LEU A 76 -3.24 1.95 -4.07
CA LEU A 76 -4.05 1.32 -5.12
C LEU A 76 -3.25 1.00 -6.38
N HIS A 77 -2.72 2.04 -7.02
CA HIS A 77 -1.86 1.92 -8.19
C HIS A 77 -0.37 1.93 -7.83
N GLY A 78 -0.04 2.12 -6.56
CA GLY A 78 1.34 2.36 -6.14
C GLY A 78 2.03 1.11 -5.61
N ILE A 79 3.33 1.28 -5.40
CA ILE A 79 4.23 0.22 -4.95
C ILE A 79 3.91 -0.27 -3.53
N SER A 80 3.38 0.59 -2.65
CA SER A 80 2.98 0.18 -1.29
C SER A 80 1.95 -0.95 -1.29
N GLY A 81 0.97 -0.93 -2.20
CA GLY A 81 -0.04 -2.00 -2.28
C GLY A 81 0.56 -3.32 -2.77
N ILE A 82 1.48 -3.25 -3.73
CA ILE A 82 2.20 -4.41 -4.24
C ILE A 82 3.09 -5.00 -3.13
N ALA A 83 3.89 -4.17 -2.46
CA ALA A 83 4.70 -4.58 -1.33
C ALA A 83 3.85 -5.24 -0.23
N TYR A 84 2.67 -4.70 0.08
CA TYR A 84 1.79 -5.26 1.09
C TYR A 84 1.31 -6.66 0.69
N SER A 85 0.92 -6.85 -0.58
CA SER A 85 0.53 -8.16 -1.10
C SER A 85 1.66 -9.19 -1.01
N LEU A 86 2.91 -8.78 -1.25
CA LEU A 86 4.08 -9.64 -1.17
C LEU A 86 4.47 -10.00 0.27
N VAL A 87 4.37 -9.07 1.22
CA VAL A 87 4.55 -9.36 2.65
C VAL A 87 3.50 -10.35 3.15
N ARG A 88 2.25 -10.19 2.73
CA ARG A 88 1.17 -11.14 3.06
C ARG A 88 1.46 -12.52 2.50
N LEU A 89 1.92 -12.59 1.25
CA LEU A 89 2.27 -13.85 0.61
C LEU A 89 3.49 -14.52 1.25
N TYR A 90 4.52 -13.74 1.61
CA TYR A 90 5.66 -14.21 2.42
C TYR A 90 5.16 -14.83 3.73
N ASN A 91 4.29 -14.14 4.49
CA ASN A 91 3.77 -14.68 5.74
C ASN A 91 3.01 -16.01 5.56
N THR A 92 2.29 -16.18 4.45
CA THR A 92 1.56 -17.41 4.15
C THR A 92 2.47 -18.55 3.68
N THR A 93 3.54 -18.25 2.93
CA THR A 93 4.33 -19.26 2.21
C THR A 93 5.71 -19.53 2.82
N GLY A 94 6.28 -18.56 3.55
CA GLY A 94 7.66 -18.57 4.02
C GLY A 94 8.71 -18.36 2.93
N ASP A 95 8.33 -17.94 1.72
CA ASP A 95 9.28 -17.71 0.62
C ASP A 95 9.88 -16.30 0.68
N ASP A 96 11.15 -16.22 1.08
CA ASP A 96 11.90 -14.97 1.26
C ASP A 96 11.97 -14.10 0.00
N ARG A 97 11.82 -14.68 -1.20
CA ARG A 97 11.85 -13.90 -2.46
C ARG A 97 10.78 -12.81 -2.49
N TYR A 98 9.63 -13.07 -1.86
CA TYR A 98 8.56 -12.09 -1.75
C TYR A 98 8.90 -10.96 -0.78
N LEU A 99 9.53 -11.30 0.35
CA LEU A 99 9.98 -10.32 1.34
C LEU A 99 11.12 -9.44 0.80
N ASP A 100 12.06 -10.03 0.08
CA ASP A 100 13.16 -9.31 -0.57
C ASP A 100 12.62 -8.26 -1.56
N ALA A 101 11.65 -8.67 -2.39
CA ALA A 101 11.03 -7.76 -3.35
C ALA A 101 10.17 -6.68 -2.69
N ALA A 102 9.46 -7.02 -1.61
CA ALA A 102 8.75 -6.02 -0.82
C ALA A 102 9.71 -5.01 -0.18
N THR A 103 10.86 -5.47 0.31
CA THR A 103 11.89 -4.63 0.92
C THR A 103 12.49 -3.65 -0.10
N GLU A 104 12.86 -4.13 -1.30
CA GLU A 104 13.36 -3.27 -2.38
C GLU A 104 12.31 -2.20 -2.81
N ALA A 105 11.02 -2.54 -2.73
CA ALA A 105 9.93 -1.59 -2.94
C ALA A 105 9.84 -0.52 -1.85
N LEU A 106 10.03 -0.89 -0.58
CA LEU A 106 10.12 0.06 0.53
C LEU A 106 11.33 1.00 0.37
N GLU A 107 12.46 0.49 -0.10
CA GLU A 107 13.67 1.29 -0.37
C GLU A 107 13.44 2.29 -1.50
N TYR A 108 12.74 1.90 -2.57
CA TYR A 108 12.33 2.83 -3.61
C TYR A 108 11.42 3.94 -3.05
N GLU A 109 10.40 3.58 -2.26
CA GLU A 109 9.52 4.58 -1.66
C GLU A 109 10.26 5.49 -0.68
N ALA A 110 11.25 4.96 0.05
CA ALA A 110 12.15 5.76 0.88
C ALA A 110 13.00 6.74 0.06
N HIS A 111 13.44 6.33 -1.14
CA HIS A 111 14.23 7.15 -2.05
C HIS A 111 13.42 8.31 -2.66
N VAL A 112 12.16 8.07 -3.05
CA VAL A 112 11.30 9.11 -3.66
C VAL A 112 10.62 10.02 -2.64
N PHE A 113 10.72 9.72 -1.33
CA PHE A 113 10.15 10.55 -0.28
C PHE A 113 10.74 11.98 -0.30
N SER A 114 9.87 12.99 -0.28
CA SER A 114 10.27 14.39 -0.19
C SER A 114 10.39 14.82 1.27
N GLU A 115 11.62 14.99 1.76
CA GLU A 115 11.88 15.51 3.12
C GLU A 115 11.35 16.94 3.32
N THR A 116 11.27 17.74 2.25
CA THR A 116 10.76 19.13 2.34
C THR A 116 9.23 19.15 2.45
N ALA A 117 8.53 18.26 1.74
CA ALA A 117 7.08 18.15 1.82
C ALA A 117 6.59 17.22 2.94
N SER A 118 7.51 16.46 3.55
CA SER A 118 7.21 15.35 4.47
C SER A 118 6.16 14.38 3.89
N ASN A 119 6.25 14.09 2.59
CA ASN A 119 5.28 13.26 1.87
C ASN A 119 5.93 12.59 0.64
N TRP A 120 5.25 11.58 0.10
CA TRP A 120 5.55 10.96 -1.18
C TRP A 120 4.84 11.72 -2.31
N PRO A 121 5.57 12.09 -3.38
CA PRO A 121 4.97 12.79 -4.50
C PRO A 121 4.06 11.88 -5.32
N ASP A 122 2.98 12.44 -5.84
CA ASP A 122 2.18 11.87 -6.91
C ASP A 122 2.88 12.11 -8.25
N LEU A 123 3.49 11.06 -8.80
CA LEU A 123 4.29 11.14 -10.02
C LEU A 123 3.44 11.08 -11.32
N ARG A 124 2.10 11.15 -11.22
CA ARG A 124 1.23 11.17 -12.41
C ARG A 124 1.32 12.54 -13.11
N PRO A 125 1.56 12.61 -14.42
CA PRO A 125 1.76 13.88 -15.12
C PRO A 125 0.49 14.74 -15.22
N TRP A 126 -0.68 14.15 -14.99
CA TRP A 126 -1.98 14.84 -14.97
C TRP A 126 -2.47 15.18 -13.56
N THR A 127 -1.65 15.01 -12.53
CA THR A 127 -2.07 15.36 -11.16
C THR A 127 -2.18 16.87 -11.00
N ASN A 128 -3.23 17.31 -10.29
CA ASN A 128 -3.41 18.72 -9.92
C ASN A 128 -2.82 19.03 -8.53
N SER A 129 -2.30 18.01 -7.83
CA SER A 129 -1.72 18.12 -6.50
C SER A 129 -0.55 17.16 -6.39
N GLU A 130 0.67 17.70 -6.41
CA GLU A 130 1.91 16.92 -6.31
C GLU A 130 2.00 16.10 -5.01
N PHE A 131 1.32 16.51 -3.94
CA PHE A 131 1.33 15.84 -2.64
C PHE A 131 -0.10 15.64 -2.10
N ALA A 132 -0.91 14.88 -2.84
CA ALA A 132 -2.25 14.49 -2.39
C ALA A 132 -2.20 13.33 -1.39
N ASP A 133 -3.02 13.40 -0.32
CA ASP A 133 -3.23 12.29 0.60
C ASP A 133 -4.61 11.69 0.43
N GLY A 134 -4.67 10.36 0.39
CA GLY A 134 -5.90 9.60 0.39
C GLY A 134 -5.65 8.15 0.79
N TRP A 135 -6.72 7.38 0.93
CA TRP A 135 -6.58 5.95 1.15
C TRP A 135 -5.87 5.26 -0.02
N SER A 136 -6.10 5.73 -1.24
CA SER A 136 -5.52 5.15 -2.45
C SER A 136 -4.05 5.53 -2.69
N HIS A 137 -3.55 6.62 -2.09
CA HIS A 137 -2.26 7.25 -2.43
C HIS A 137 -1.78 8.22 -1.34
N GLY A 138 -0.49 8.60 -1.34
CA GLY A 138 0.05 9.52 -0.33
C GLY A 138 0.10 8.91 1.08
N ARG A 139 0.22 9.76 2.11
CA ARG A 139 0.51 9.34 3.50
C ARG A 139 -0.47 8.32 4.06
N THR A 140 -1.77 8.53 3.89
CA THR A 140 -2.79 7.62 4.42
C THR A 140 -2.68 6.21 3.83
N GLY A 141 -2.65 6.07 2.51
CA GLY A 141 -2.55 4.75 1.86
C GLY A 141 -1.23 4.04 2.14
N ILE A 142 -0.12 4.79 2.15
CA ILE A 142 1.20 4.26 2.51
C ILE A 142 1.20 3.82 3.97
N GLY A 143 0.72 4.66 4.89
CA GLY A 143 0.61 4.36 6.31
C GLY A 143 -0.21 3.11 6.61
N LEU A 144 -1.37 2.95 5.97
CA LEU A 144 -2.18 1.73 6.09
C LEU A 144 -1.45 0.48 5.59
N SER A 145 -0.72 0.60 4.47
CA SER A 145 0.10 -0.52 3.98
C SER A 145 1.16 -0.91 5.02
N ARG A 146 1.83 0.07 5.64
CA ARG A 146 2.87 -0.17 6.66
C ARG A 146 2.30 -0.82 7.90
N LEU A 147 1.17 -0.30 8.40
CA LEU A 147 0.45 -0.88 9.52
C LEU A 147 0.04 -2.33 9.25
N GLY A 148 -0.44 -2.61 8.03
CA GLY A 148 -0.75 -3.96 7.61
C GLY A 148 0.47 -4.87 7.56
N MET A 149 1.63 -4.38 7.10
CA MET A 149 2.86 -5.16 7.03
C MET A 149 3.50 -5.41 8.40
N SER A 150 3.44 -4.45 9.34
CA SER A 150 4.07 -4.56 10.66
C SER A 150 3.53 -5.71 11.51
N ARG A 151 2.34 -6.22 11.17
CA ARG A 151 1.75 -7.42 11.77
C ARG A 151 2.52 -8.71 11.45
N TYR A 152 3.32 -8.71 10.39
CA TYR A 152 3.97 -9.91 9.85
C TYR A 152 5.49 -9.82 9.84
N VAL A 153 6.05 -8.62 9.70
CA VAL A 153 7.50 -8.42 9.60
C VAL A 153 7.94 -7.18 10.37
N SER A 154 9.13 -7.25 10.96
CA SER A 154 9.81 -6.09 11.54
C SER A 154 10.79 -5.50 10.54
N ASN A 155 10.61 -4.23 10.19
CA ASN A 155 11.49 -3.52 9.27
C ASN A 155 11.54 -2.03 9.63
N GLU A 156 12.73 -1.44 9.65
CA GLU A 156 12.94 -0.05 10.06
C GLU A 156 12.24 0.96 9.14
N LEU A 157 12.14 0.68 7.84
CA LEU A 157 11.44 1.54 6.89
C LEU A 157 9.92 1.51 7.14
N ILE A 158 9.36 0.34 7.47
CA ILE A 158 7.94 0.22 7.84
C ILE A 158 7.63 1.09 9.06
N GLU A 159 8.41 0.93 10.14
CA GLU A 159 8.21 1.69 11.38
C GLU A 159 8.39 3.20 11.15
N ARG A 160 9.44 3.60 10.44
CA ARG A 160 9.71 5.00 10.13
C ARG A 160 8.59 5.63 9.31
N ASP A 161 8.15 4.96 8.24
CA ASP A 161 7.13 5.48 7.34
C ASP A 161 5.75 5.52 8.03
N LEU A 162 5.46 4.57 8.93
CA LEU A 162 4.26 4.57 9.75
C LEU A 162 4.23 5.78 10.72
N VAL A 163 5.36 6.08 11.38
CA VAL A 163 5.49 7.27 12.24
C VAL A 163 5.32 8.56 11.43
N ARG A 164 6.00 8.67 10.27
CA ARG A 164 5.86 9.82 9.36
C ARG A 164 4.41 10.06 8.93
N SER A 165 3.71 8.99 8.54
CA SER A 165 2.31 9.06 8.12
C SER A 165 1.41 9.49 9.27
N ARG A 166 1.52 8.87 10.44
CA ARG A 166 0.69 9.17 11.62
C ARG A 166 0.86 10.61 12.11
N ASP A 167 2.10 11.03 12.33
CA ASP A 167 2.38 12.32 12.97
C ASP A 167 1.94 13.49 12.09
N THR A 168 2.05 13.33 10.77
CA THR A 168 1.66 14.38 9.83
C THR A 168 0.14 14.42 9.61
N GLU A 169 -0.51 13.27 9.48
CA GLU A 169 -1.97 13.16 9.34
C GLU A 169 -2.71 13.78 10.54
N ALA A 170 -2.18 13.60 11.75
CA ALA A 170 -2.75 14.17 12.98
C ALA A 170 -2.69 15.71 13.01
N SER A 171 -1.82 16.34 12.23
CA SER A 171 -1.55 17.78 12.25
C SER A 171 -2.30 18.58 11.17
N HIS A 172 -2.87 17.91 10.17
CA HIS A 172 -3.49 18.56 9.00
C HIS A 172 -4.95 18.96 9.24
N GLU A 173 -5.35 20.10 8.65
CA GLU A 173 -6.75 20.50 8.56
C GLU A 173 -7.57 19.50 7.73
N LEU A 174 -8.90 19.58 7.83
CA LEU A 174 -9.78 18.73 7.04
C LEU A 174 -9.67 19.09 5.56
N PHE A 175 -9.72 18.08 4.72
CA PHE A 175 -9.88 18.26 3.29
C PHE A 175 -11.33 18.67 2.96
N PRO A 176 -11.57 19.35 1.83
CA PRO A 176 -12.93 19.71 1.39
C PRO A 176 -13.73 18.50 0.86
N VAL A 177 -13.24 17.28 1.02
CA VAL A 177 -13.84 16.04 0.50
C VAL A 177 -13.85 14.98 1.60
N ASP A 178 -15.00 14.34 1.82
CA ASP A 178 -15.22 13.30 2.84
C ASP A 178 -15.37 11.88 2.26
N SER A 179 -14.65 11.59 1.17
CA SER A 179 -14.64 10.24 0.59
C SER A 179 -13.64 9.30 1.29
N VAL A 180 -13.84 7.99 1.19
CA VAL A 180 -12.86 7.00 1.67
C VAL A 180 -11.58 7.05 0.82
N ALA A 181 -11.70 7.07 -0.50
CA ALA A 181 -10.55 6.95 -1.40
C ALA A 181 -9.61 8.17 -1.36
N ASN A 182 -10.17 9.39 -1.28
CA ASN A 182 -9.43 10.64 -1.47
C ASN A 182 -9.77 11.72 -0.42
N GLY A 183 -10.45 11.36 0.67
CA GLY A 183 -11.02 12.33 1.61
C GLY A 183 -10.80 11.97 3.07
N ASN A 184 -11.42 12.76 3.95
CA ASN A 184 -11.19 12.67 5.40
C ASN A 184 -11.55 11.30 5.99
N CYS A 185 -12.49 10.55 5.40
CA CYS A 185 -12.85 9.22 5.90
C CYS A 185 -11.70 8.22 5.84
N GLY A 186 -10.89 8.23 4.77
CA GLY A 186 -9.71 7.36 4.68
C GLY A 186 -8.66 7.70 5.75
N ARG A 187 -8.48 8.99 6.03
CA ARG A 187 -7.56 9.49 7.07
C ARG A 187 -8.01 9.09 8.46
N ILE A 188 -9.32 9.24 8.74
CA ILE A 188 -9.91 8.86 10.02
C ILE A 188 -9.74 7.35 10.26
N GLU A 189 -10.02 6.52 9.26
CA GLU A 189 -9.84 5.07 9.34
C GLU A 189 -8.39 4.71 9.67
N PHE A 190 -7.42 5.31 8.98
CA PHE A 190 -6.01 5.11 9.28
C PHE A 190 -5.65 5.48 10.73
N LEU A 191 -6.10 6.65 11.20
CA LEU A 191 -5.84 7.07 12.58
C LEU A 191 -6.48 6.10 13.59
N LEU A 192 -7.71 5.65 13.36
CA LEU A 192 -8.39 4.67 14.22
C LEU A 192 -7.63 3.35 14.30
N GLU A 193 -7.22 2.80 13.15
CA GLU A 193 -6.47 1.53 13.09
C GLU A 193 -5.09 1.64 13.76
N THR A 194 -4.43 2.80 13.68
CA THR A 194 -3.16 3.00 14.42
C THR A 194 -3.35 3.17 15.93
N GLU A 195 -4.51 3.67 16.37
CA GLU A 195 -4.85 3.84 17.79
C GLU A 195 -5.22 2.49 18.44
N THR A 196 -5.90 1.60 17.73
CA THR A 196 -6.29 0.27 18.24
C THR A 196 -5.09 -0.66 18.44
N GLU A 197 -4.01 -0.49 17.68
CA GLU A 197 -2.79 -1.30 17.81
C GLU A 197 -1.82 -0.85 18.93
N LYS A 198 -1.92 0.39 19.43
CA LYS A 198 -0.88 1.01 20.30
C LYS A 198 -1.34 1.47 21.70
N ASP A 199 -2.41 0.90 22.27
CA ASP A 199 -3.06 1.30 23.55
C ASP A 199 -4.09 2.44 23.43
N GLY A 200 -5.38 2.06 23.39
CA GLY A 200 -6.50 2.60 24.19
C GLY A 200 -6.80 4.10 24.24
N THR A 201 -6.10 4.97 23.51
CA THR A 201 -6.22 6.43 23.67
C THR A 201 -6.77 7.08 22.41
N ALA A 202 -8.10 7.05 22.35
CA ALA A 202 -9.02 7.70 21.42
C ALA A 202 -8.84 9.23 21.30
N SER A 203 -7.71 9.75 20.81
CA SER A 203 -7.43 11.20 20.83
C SER A 203 -7.37 11.87 19.46
N ASN A 204 -6.66 11.30 18.48
CA ASN A 204 -6.44 11.97 17.20
C ASN A 204 -7.58 11.71 16.22
N ALA A 205 -8.04 10.46 16.09
CA ALA A 205 -9.18 10.12 15.25
C ALA A 205 -10.47 10.80 15.73
N HIS A 206 -10.71 10.80 17.04
CA HIS A 206 -11.88 11.45 17.65
C HIS A 206 -11.84 12.97 17.49
N ARG A 207 -10.66 13.60 17.58
CA ARG A 207 -10.48 15.04 17.32
C ARG A 207 -10.74 15.38 15.85
N LEU A 208 -10.39 14.51 14.92
CA LEU A 208 -10.64 14.72 13.49
C LEU A 208 -12.13 14.52 13.17
N LEU A 209 -12.76 13.48 13.70
CA LEU A 209 -14.22 13.25 13.59
C LEU A 209 -15.04 14.42 14.13
N GLY A 210 -14.65 15.00 15.27
CA GLY A 210 -15.33 16.17 15.84
C GLY A 210 -15.34 17.37 14.90
N LYS A 211 -14.27 17.58 14.11
CA LYS A 211 -14.18 18.68 13.15
C LYS A 211 -15.04 18.49 11.89
N VAL A 212 -15.46 17.26 11.56
CA VAL A 212 -16.26 16.97 10.36
C VAL A 212 -17.76 17.27 10.60
N ILE A 213 -18.18 17.29 11.87
CA ILE A 213 -19.58 17.41 12.28
C ILE A 213 -19.96 18.86 12.67
N ASP A 214 -18.98 19.73 12.90
CA ASP A 214 -19.14 21.17 13.21
C ASP A 214 -19.19 22.05 11.95
#